data_AF-A0A1B0GPA9-F1
#
_entry.id   AF-A0A1B0GPA9-F1
#
_cell.length_a   1.000
_cell.length_b   1.000
_cell.length_c   1.000
_cell.angle_alpha   90.00
_cell.angle_beta   90.00
_cell.angle_gamma   90.00
#
_symmetry.space_group_name_H-M   'P 1'
#
loop_
_entity.id
_entity.type
_entity.pdbx_description
1 polymer ?
#
loop_
_entity_poly.entity_id
_entity_poly.type
_entity_poly.pdbx_seq_one_letter_code
_entity_poly.pdbx_strand_id
1 'polypeptide(L)'
;MALPINKSNANIVTLRAVTRNQTGTYQCEVSADAPSFHTEVAQATMLVAVLPEAQPSMTVNSLRVFNNKILVRMDESLKMICTSSPSYPPVNFTWSINAIPYSCLRLDEDKLATI
;
A
#
# COMPACT_ATOMS: atom_id res chain seq x y z
N MET A 1 8.80 -15.88 9.47
CA MET A 1 7.70 -16.79 9.06
C MET A 1 7.87 -18.13 9.74
N ALA A 2 6.81 -18.65 10.35
CA ALA A 2 6.76 -20.00 10.92
C ALA A 2 5.43 -20.69 10.57
N LEU A 3 5.47 -22.02 10.43
CA LEU A 3 4.34 -22.88 10.09
C LEU A 3 3.94 -23.72 11.33
N PRO A 4 3.02 -23.25 12.19
CA PRO A 4 2.53 -24.03 13.32
C PRO A 4 1.73 -25.25 12.84
N ILE A 5 2.33 -26.44 12.96
CA ILE A 5 1.71 -27.72 12.60
C ILE A 5 0.43 -28.01 13.39
N ASN A 6 0.34 -27.54 14.65
CA ASN A 6 -0.84 -27.72 15.49
C ASN A 6 -2.02 -26.82 15.09
N LYS A 7 -1.80 -25.89 14.15
CA LYS A 7 -2.83 -25.01 13.59
C LYS A 7 -2.92 -25.14 12.06
N SER A 8 -2.32 -26.19 11.50
CA SER A 8 -2.34 -26.45 10.06
C SER A 8 -2.77 -27.89 9.81
N ASN A 9 -3.42 -28.14 8.68
CA ASN A 9 -3.86 -29.47 8.26
C ASN A 9 -3.85 -29.57 6.72
N ALA A 10 -4.44 -30.64 6.17
CA ALA A 10 -4.47 -30.88 4.73
C ALA A 10 -5.16 -29.78 3.90
N ASN A 11 -6.01 -28.96 4.51
CA ASN A 11 -6.82 -27.95 3.81
C ASN A 11 -6.47 -26.52 4.23
N ILE A 12 -5.83 -26.34 5.39
CA ILE A 12 -5.56 -25.04 6.00
C ILE A 12 -4.08 -24.95 6.39
N VAL A 13 -3.40 -23.94 5.88
CA VAL A 13 -2.01 -23.62 6.25
C VAL A 13 -2.00 -22.32 7.05
N THR A 14 -1.63 -22.38 8.32
CA THR A 14 -1.48 -21.18 9.17
C THR A 14 -0.06 -20.66 9.07
N LEU A 15 0.10 -19.37 8.75
CA LEU A 15 1.39 -18.67 8.76
C LEU A 15 1.49 -17.74 9.97
N ARG A 16 2.63 -17.73 10.66
CA ARG A 16 2.94 -16.78 11.75
C ARG A 16 4.15 -15.93 11.43
N ALA A 17 4.19 -14.72 12.02
CA ALA A 17 5.24 -13.74 11.81
C ALA A 17 5.49 -13.51 10.31
N VAL A 18 4.40 -13.16 9.62
CA VAL A 18 4.38 -12.87 8.19
C VAL A 18 4.87 -11.45 7.97
N THR A 19 5.74 -11.28 6.99
CA THR A 19 6.31 -10.02 6.55
C THR A 19 6.07 -9.83 5.05
N ARG A 20 6.35 -8.63 4.53
CA ARG A 20 6.19 -8.30 3.11
C ARG A 20 6.80 -9.33 2.16
N ASN A 21 7.93 -9.93 2.54
CA ASN A 21 8.65 -10.92 1.73
C ASN A 21 7.90 -12.23 1.50
N GLN A 22 6.78 -12.47 2.21
CA GLN A 22 5.89 -13.61 1.98
C GLN A 22 4.75 -13.29 1.01
N THR A 23 4.69 -12.09 0.44
CA THR A 23 3.77 -11.80 -0.67
C THR A 23 4.13 -12.68 -1.86
N GLY A 24 3.14 -13.34 -2.45
CA GLY A 24 3.36 -14.22 -3.60
C GLY A 24 2.18 -15.14 -3.90
N THR A 25 2.36 -16.00 -4.89
CA THR A 25 1.38 -17.03 -5.25
C THR A 25 1.62 -18.28 -4.41
N TYR A 26 0.57 -18.74 -3.75
CA TYR A 26 0.54 -19.97 -2.98
C TYR A 26 -0.23 -21.03 -3.76
N GLN A 27 0.26 -22.26 -3.70
CA GLN A 27 -0.28 -23.40 -4.43
C GLN A 27 -0.66 -24.52 -3.47
N CYS A 28 -1.83 -25.12 -3.69
CA CYS A 28 -2.22 -26.40 -3.13
C CYS A 28 -2.16 -27.44 -4.26
N GLU A 29 -1.53 -28.57 -3.99
CA GLU A 29 -1.38 -29.69 -4.91
C GLU A 29 -1.89 -30.97 -4.24
N VAL A 30 -2.76 -31.69 -4.93
CA VAL A 30 -3.33 -32.96 -4.48
C VAL A 30 -3.08 -34.01 -5.56
N SER A 31 -2.32 -35.04 -5.22
CA SER A 31 -1.97 -36.13 -6.14
C SER A 31 -2.63 -37.43 -5.72
N ALA A 32 -3.29 -38.10 -6.65
CA ALA A 32 -3.83 -39.43 -6.48
C ALA A 32 -2.73 -40.49 -6.70
N ASP A 33 -2.79 -41.58 -5.94
CA ASP A 33 -1.87 -42.70 -6.11
C ASP A 33 -2.34 -43.63 -7.26
N ALA A 34 -1.59 -44.70 -7.51
CA ALA A 34 -1.91 -45.72 -8.49
C ALA A 34 -3.38 -46.18 -8.40
N PRO A 35 -4.05 -46.45 -9.53
CA PRO A 35 -3.53 -46.46 -10.90
C PRO A 35 -3.61 -45.12 -11.66
N SER A 36 -4.25 -44.09 -11.08
CA SER A 36 -4.62 -42.87 -11.83
C SER A 36 -3.51 -41.83 -11.92
N PHE A 37 -2.63 -41.74 -10.91
CA PHE A 37 -1.50 -40.79 -10.85
C PHE A 37 -1.87 -39.34 -11.18
N HIS A 38 -3.14 -38.95 -11.00
CA HIS A 38 -3.63 -37.63 -11.37
C HIS A 38 -3.26 -36.59 -10.33
N THR A 39 -2.86 -35.40 -10.76
CA THR A 39 -2.50 -34.29 -9.88
C THR A 39 -3.37 -33.08 -10.17
N GLU A 40 -4.09 -32.63 -9.15
CA GLU A 40 -4.87 -31.39 -9.17
C GLU A 40 -4.10 -30.27 -8.49
N VAL A 41 -4.13 -29.10 -9.11
CA VAL A 41 -3.39 -27.92 -8.64
C VAL A 41 -4.32 -26.72 -8.58
N ALA A 42 -4.38 -26.07 -7.42
CA ALA A 42 -5.07 -24.80 -7.24
C ALA A 42 -4.10 -23.73 -6.72
N GLN A 43 -4.25 -22.50 -7.19
CA GLN A 43 -3.37 -21.38 -6.82
C GLN A 43 -4.16 -20.14 -6.43
N ALA A 44 -3.59 -19.35 -5.52
CA ALA A 44 -4.09 -18.02 -5.15
C ALA A 44 -2.93 -17.09 -4.77
N THR A 45 -3.09 -15.79 -5.02
CA THR A 45 -2.08 -14.79 -4.66
C THR A 45 -2.39 -14.16 -3.30
N MET A 46 -1.42 -14.19 -2.40
CA MET A 46 -1.47 -13.52 -1.11
C MET A 46 -0.65 -12.24 -1.14
N LEU A 47 -1.25 -11.11 -0.73
CA LEU A 47 -0.57 -9.83 -0.53
C LEU A 47 -0.46 -9.53 0.96
N VAL A 48 0.77 -9.36 1.45
CA VAL A 48 1.03 -8.91 2.82
C VAL A 48 1.15 -7.40 2.81
N ALA A 49 0.07 -6.72 3.17
CA ALA A 49 0.03 -5.26 3.20
C ALA A 49 0.72 -4.70 4.47
N VAL A 50 1.41 -3.58 4.31
CA VAL A 50 1.96 -2.77 5.40
C VAL A 50 1.18 -1.47 5.41
N LEU A 51 0.41 -1.24 6.46
CA LEU A 51 -0.36 -0.01 6.62
C LEU A 51 0.57 1.13 7.06
N PRO A 52 0.33 2.37 6.59
CA PRO A 52 1.02 3.53 7.13
C PRO A 52 0.77 3.65 8.64
N GLU A 53 1.82 3.88 9.42
CA GLU A 53 1.70 4.03 10.88
C GLU A 53 0.96 5.31 11.29
N ALA A 54 1.02 6.34 10.45
CA ALA A 54 0.37 7.62 10.68
C ALA A 54 -0.50 8.03 9.49
N GLN A 55 -1.50 8.86 9.77
CA GLN A 55 -2.28 9.53 8.74
C GLN A 55 -1.37 10.46 7.91
N PRO A 56 -1.66 10.64 6.61
CA PRO A 56 -0.89 11.53 5.78
C PRO A 56 -0.95 12.96 6.32
N SER A 57 0.18 13.65 6.29
CA SER A 57 0.29 15.05 6.73
C SER A 57 0.54 15.95 5.53
N MET A 58 0.05 17.19 5.62
CA MET A 58 0.26 18.20 4.60
C MET A 58 1.20 19.29 5.13
N THR A 59 2.23 19.60 4.36
CA THR A 59 3.13 20.72 4.61
C THR A 59 2.99 21.73 3.49
N VAL A 60 3.10 23.01 3.82
CA VAL A 60 2.89 24.11 2.88
C VAL A 60 4.05 25.08 2.98
N ASN A 61 4.51 25.60 1.85
CA ASN A 61 5.60 26.57 1.76
C ASN A 61 5.24 28.01 2.22
N SER A 62 4.08 28.23 2.83
CA SER A 62 3.65 29.55 3.28
C SER A 62 3.98 29.78 4.75
N LEU A 63 4.69 30.88 5.02
CA LEU A 63 4.99 31.34 6.38
C LEU A 63 3.83 32.13 7.02
N ARG A 64 2.75 32.40 6.27
CA ARG A 64 1.62 33.22 6.72
C ARG A 64 0.41 32.34 7.02
N VAL A 65 0.34 31.88 8.26
CA VAL A 65 -0.79 31.12 8.79
C VAL A 65 -1.47 31.93 9.88
N PHE A 66 -2.77 32.17 9.74
CA PHE A 66 -3.58 32.86 10.74
C PHE A 66 -4.93 32.15 10.89
N ASN A 67 -5.33 31.79 12.11
CA ASN A 67 -6.58 31.08 12.40
C ASN A 67 -6.83 29.86 11.51
N ASN A 68 -5.81 29.00 11.34
CA ASN A 68 -5.85 27.80 10.50
C ASN A 68 -6.16 28.07 9.01
N LYS A 69 -5.86 29.28 8.53
CA LYS A 69 -5.95 29.67 7.12
C LYS A 69 -4.58 30.09 6.62
N ILE A 70 -4.24 29.62 5.42
CA ILE A 70 -3.03 30.02 4.72
C ILE A 70 -3.33 31.30 3.94
N LEU A 71 -2.56 32.36 4.20
CA LEU A 71 -2.73 33.65 3.52
C LEU A 71 -1.79 33.71 2.32
N VAL A 72 -2.38 33.75 1.13
CA VAL A 72 -1.69 33.77 -0.16
C VAL A 72 -1.96 35.11 -0.85
N ARG A 73 -0.93 35.74 -1.44
CA ARG A 73 -1.09 36.96 -2.22
C ARG A 73 -1.61 36.67 -3.63
N MET A 74 -2.25 37.66 -4.26
CA MET A 74 -2.70 37.57 -5.65
C MET A 74 -1.50 37.66 -6.60
N ASP A 75 -0.79 36.54 -6.78
CA ASP A 75 0.40 36.33 -7.64
C ASP A 75 1.35 35.27 -7.06
N GLU A 76 1.14 34.86 -5.80
CA GLU A 76 1.99 33.91 -5.11
C GLU A 76 1.61 32.45 -5.42
N SER A 77 2.60 31.65 -5.81
CA SER A 77 2.42 30.22 -5.99
C SER A 77 2.45 29.47 -4.67
N LEU A 78 1.41 28.68 -4.40
CA LEU A 78 1.36 27.78 -3.26
C LEU A 78 1.97 26.40 -3.61
N LYS A 79 2.91 25.93 -2.81
CA LYS A 79 3.43 24.56 -2.88
C LYS A 79 2.99 23.79 -1.64
N MET A 80 2.24 22.72 -1.88
CA MET A 80 1.77 21.80 -0.85
C MET A 80 2.42 20.44 -1.07
N ILE A 81 2.89 19.82 -0.01
CA ILE A 81 3.47 18.48 -0.03
C ILE A 81 2.64 17.62 0.91
N CYS A 82 2.00 16.60 0.36
CA CYS A 82 1.34 15.57 1.14
C CYS A 82 2.32 14.41 1.32
N THR A 83 2.56 14.02 2.56
CA THR A 83 3.49 12.96 2.92
C THR A 83 2.76 11.89 3.73
N SER A 84 2.94 10.62 3.37
CA SER A 84 2.47 9.48 4.16
C SER A 84 3.65 8.75 4.79
N SER A 85 3.39 8.06 5.89
CA SER A 85 4.34 7.03 6.37
C SER A 85 4.54 5.93 5.32
N PRO A 86 5.67 5.22 5.36
CA PRO A 86 5.93 4.08 4.48
C PRO A 86 4.77 3.07 4.52
N SER A 87 4.41 2.56 3.35
CA SER A 87 3.33 1.59 3.20
C SER A 87 3.57 0.65 2.03
N TYR A 88 2.90 -0.49 2.05
CA TYR A 88 2.92 -1.43 0.96
C TYR A 88 1.52 -2.05 0.75
N PRO A 89 0.94 -1.98 -0.47
CA PRO A 89 1.43 -1.22 -1.63
C PRO A 89 1.56 0.29 -1.36
N PRO A 90 2.27 1.04 -2.22
CA PRO A 90 2.33 2.49 -2.11
C PRO A 90 0.93 3.12 -2.05
N VAL A 91 0.78 4.16 -1.23
CA VAL A 91 -0.49 4.89 -1.13
C VAL A 91 -0.78 5.67 -2.42
N ASN A 92 -2.07 5.80 -2.74
CA ASN A 92 -2.52 6.63 -3.84
C ASN A 92 -2.95 8.01 -3.29
N PHE A 93 -2.26 9.07 -3.70
CA PHE A 93 -2.65 10.44 -3.38
C PHE A 93 -3.59 10.97 -4.46
N THR A 94 -4.73 11.54 -4.03
CA THR A 94 -5.65 12.26 -4.91
C THR A 94 -5.78 13.68 -4.40
N TRP A 95 -5.49 14.66 -5.25
CA TRP A 95 -5.63 16.07 -4.93
C TRP A 95 -6.94 16.62 -5.49
N SER A 96 -7.65 17.40 -4.68
CA SER A 96 -8.86 18.10 -5.10
C SER A 96 -8.92 19.51 -4.52
N ILE A 97 -9.50 20.43 -5.28
CA ILE A 97 -9.81 21.81 -4.84
C ILE A 97 -11.31 21.99 -5.03
N ASN A 98 -12.04 22.32 -3.96
CA ASN A 98 -13.49 22.44 -3.96
C ASN A 98 -14.20 21.19 -4.54
N ALA A 99 -13.73 20.00 -4.14
CA ALA A 99 -14.21 18.69 -4.60
C ALA A 99 -14.00 18.38 -6.10
N ILE A 100 -13.28 19.23 -6.84
CA ILE A 100 -12.88 18.96 -8.22
C ILE A 100 -11.50 18.29 -8.19
N PRO A 101 -11.34 17.08 -8.74
CA PRO A 101 -10.02 16.43 -8.84
C PRO A 101 -9.15 17.12 -9.90
N TYR A 102 -7.87 17.31 -9.61
CA TYR A 102 -6.91 17.90 -10.56
C TYR A 102 -5.83 16.87 -10.92
N SER A 103 -5.72 16.57 -12.21
CA SER A 103 -4.68 15.69 -12.77
C SER A 103 -3.37 16.40 -13.03
N CYS A 104 -3.42 17.72 -13.25
CA CYS A 104 -2.30 18.55 -13.67
C CYS A 104 -1.94 19.57 -12.59
N LEU A 105 -1.69 19.11 -11.37
CA LEU A 105 -0.80 19.87 -10.49
C LEU A 105 0.61 19.68 -11.06
N ARG A 106 1.42 20.74 -11.11
CA ARG A 106 2.84 20.64 -11.42
C ARG A 106 3.52 19.93 -10.25
N LEU A 107 3.35 18.62 -10.21
CA LEU A 107 4.13 17.71 -9.41
C LEU A 107 5.53 17.85 -10.01
N ASP A 108 6.46 18.45 -9.27
CA ASP A 108 7.88 18.26 -9.59
C ASP A 108 8.07 16.73 -9.59
N GLU A 109 8.18 16.13 -10.78
CA GLU A 109 8.30 14.66 -10.96
C GLU A 109 9.49 14.10 -10.17
N ASP A 110 10.44 14.95 -9.77
CA ASP A 110 11.58 14.64 -8.92
C ASP A 110 11.24 14.25 -7.47
N LYS A 111 9.96 14.27 -7.05
CA LYS A 111 9.52 13.82 -5.72
C LYS A 111 8.31 12.88 -5.73
N LEU A 112 7.99 12.28 -6.87
CA LEU A 112 7.01 11.20 -6.92
C LEU A 112 7.67 9.90 -6.45
N ALA A 113 7.40 9.54 -5.20
CA ALA A 113 7.70 8.24 -4.61
C ALA A 113 9.16 7.76 -4.80
N THR A 114 10.11 8.46 -4.18
CA THR A 114 11.40 7.84 -3.88
C THR A 114 11.29 7.12 -2.54
N ILE A 115 11.52 5.80 -2.60
CA ILE A 115 11.69 4.90 -1.44
C ILE A 115 12.79 5.43 -0.52
#